data_AF-A0A7X8A922-F1
#
_entry.id   AF-A0A7X8A922-F1
#
_cell.length_a   1.000
_cell.length_b   1.000
_cell.length_c   1.000
_cell.angle_alpha   90.00
_cell.angle_beta   90.00
_cell.angle_gamma   90.00
#
_symmetry.space_group_name_H-M   'P 1'
#
loop_
_entity.id
_entity.type
_entity.pdbx_description
1 polymer ?
#
loop_
_entity_poly.entity_id
_entity_poly.type
_entity_poly.pdbx_seq_one_letter_code
_entity_poly.pdbx_strand_id
1 'polypeptide(L)'
;MRTRVIIVSLTMVLIGAAVAWASVGMVTEVKPVDGVAEVRPTGSTTWKRLAPLQALKEGDVIRTSRKASVVVMYANSKESATITAAVSPYTVKSLRKKNGQDGKAQELLNEVA
;
A
#
# COMPACT_ATOMS: atom_id res chain seq x y z
N MET A 1 -53.61 -2.29 -29.87
CA MET A 1 -52.16 -2.31 -30.16
C MET A 1 -51.40 -1.98 -28.88
N ARG A 2 -50.62 -2.90 -28.33
CA ARG A 2 -49.83 -2.70 -27.10
C ARG A 2 -48.37 -2.56 -27.49
N THR A 3 -47.89 -1.32 -27.59
CA THR A 3 -46.50 -1.01 -27.96
C THR A 3 -45.59 -1.39 -26.79
N ARG A 4 -44.76 -2.41 -26.97
CA ARG A 4 -43.73 -2.81 -26.00
C ARG A 4 -42.50 -1.93 -26.21
N VAL A 5 -42.23 -1.05 -25.25
CA VAL A 5 -40.98 -0.26 -25.22
C VAL A 5 -39.90 -1.15 -24.61
N ILE A 6 -38.96 -1.60 -25.44
CA ILE A 6 -37.77 -2.32 -24.98
C ILE A 6 -36.71 -1.26 -24.66
N ILE A 7 -36.52 -0.98 -23.37
CA ILE A 7 -35.45 -0.12 -22.88
C ILE A 7 -34.17 -0.95 -22.91
N VAL A 8 -33.30 -0.69 -23.89
CA VAL A 8 -31.95 -1.27 -23.95
C VAL A 8 -31.08 -0.53 -22.95
N SER A 9 -30.80 -1.16 -21.81
CA SER A 9 -29.90 -0.63 -20.78
C SER A 9 -28.44 -0.70 -21.26
N LEU A 10 -27.89 0.44 -21.65
CA LEU A 10 -26.48 0.63 -21.98
C LEU A 10 -25.64 0.47 -20.69
N THR A 11 -24.98 -0.68 -20.53
CA THR A 11 -24.09 -0.95 -19.39
C THR A 11 -22.71 -0.37 -19.73
N MET A 12 -22.42 0.83 -19.21
CA MET A 12 -21.11 1.47 -19.35
C MET A 12 -20.11 0.80 -18.40
N VAL A 13 -19.27 -0.09 -18.94
CA VAL A 13 -18.17 -0.72 -18.21
C VAL A 13 -17.05 0.30 -18.02
N LEU A 14 -16.90 0.81 -16.79
CA LEU A 14 -15.79 1.66 -16.40
C LEU A 14 -14.54 0.78 -16.17
N ILE A 15 -13.68 0.66 -17.18
CA ILE A 15 -12.38 -0.01 -17.02
C ILE A 15 -11.45 0.97 -16.30
N GLY A 16 -11.39 0.88 -14.97
CA GLY A 16 -10.43 1.64 -14.17
C GLY A 16 -9.00 1.17 -14.45
N ALA A 17 -8.17 2.02 -15.03
CA ALA A 17 -6.74 1.75 -15.15
C ALA A 17 -6.13 1.65 -13.75
N ALA A 18 -5.58 0.47 -13.41
CA ALA A 18 -4.85 0.28 -12.17
C ALA A 18 -3.54 1.07 -12.22
N VAL A 19 -3.54 2.29 -11.68
CA VAL A 19 -2.32 3.06 -11.46
C VAL A 19 -1.48 2.30 -10.44
N ALA A 20 -0.36 1.73 -10.87
CA ALA A 20 0.56 1.02 -9.98
C ALA A 20 1.23 2.02 -9.03
N TRP A 21 0.62 2.25 -7.86
CA TRP A 21 1.25 3.04 -6.80
C TRP A 21 2.54 2.33 -6.35
N ALA A 22 3.65 3.07 -6.33
CA ALA A 22 4.95 2.56 -5.92
C ALA A 22 4.88 2.02 -4.48
N SER A 23 5.38 0.79 -4.28
CA SER A 23 5.57 0.22 -2.96
C SER A 23 6.63 1.02 -2.18
N VAL A 24 6.36 1.32 -0.92
CA VAL A 24 7.30 2.01 -0.02
C VAL A 24 7.95 1.06 0.98
N GLY A 25 7.43 -0.17 1.09
CA GLY A 25 7.99 -1.21 1.95
C GLY A 25 7.38 -2.57 1.67
N MET A 26 7.96 -3.61 2.26
CA MET A 26 7.48 -4.97 2.12
C MET A 26 7.51 -5.68 3.48
N VAL A 27 6.50 -6.48 3.74
CA VAL A 27 6.49 -7.38 4.90
C VAL A 27 7.49 -8.51 4.66
N THR A 28 8.49 -8.63 5.51
CA THR A 28 9.48 -9.73 5.41
C THR A 28 9.16 -10.88 6.35
N GLU A 29 8.45 -10.60 7.44
CA GLU A 29 8.10 -11.60 8.44
C GLU A 29 6.73 -11.30 9.07
N VAL A 30 5.95 -12.35 9.32
CA VAL A 30 4.70 -12.30 10.09
C VAL A 30 4.73 -13.42 11.13
N LYS A 31 4.68 -13.07 12.42
CA LYS A 31 4.60 -14.02 13.53
C LYS A 31 3.23 -13.93 14.20
N PRO A 32 2.25 -14.77 13.84
CA PRO A 32 0.92 -14.76 14.44
C PRO A 32 0.84 -15.67 15.68
N VAL A 33 1.84 -15.64 16.57
CA VAL A 33 2.00 -16.62 17.69
C VAL A 33 0.73 -16.75 18.53
N ASP A 34 0.30 -15.64 19.14
CA ASP A 34 -0.99 -15.53 19.81
C ASP A 34 -1.52 -14.14 19.51
N GLY A 35 -2.24 -14.00 18.41
CA GLY A 35 -2.77 -12.73 17.93
C GLY A 35 -2.99 -12.73 16.43
N VAL A 36 -3.39 -11.58 15.90
CA VAL A 36 -3.60 -11.38 14.47
C VAL A 36 -2.75 -10.20 14.00
N ALA A 37 -2.22 -10.32 12.78
CA ALA A 37 -1.57 -9.24 12.05
C ALA A 37 -2.40 -8.93 10.80
N GLU A 38 -2.84 -7.69 10.67
CA GLU A 38 -3.70 -7.25 9.58
C GLU A 38 -3.25 -5.90 9.03
N VAL A 39 -3.63 -5.64 7.79
CA VAL A 39 -3.44 -4.36 7.13
C VAL A 39 -4.77 -3.85 6.61
N ARG A 40 -4.98 -2.55 6.77
CA ARG A 40 -6.00 -1.79 6.07
C ARG A 40 -5.31 -0.95 5.00
N PRO A 41 -5.51 -1.26 3.72
CA PRO A 41 -4.94 -0.47 2.64
C PRO A 41 -5.41 0.98 2.71
N THR A 42 -4.56 1.91 2.28
CA THR A 42 -4.96 3.32 2.13
C THR A 42 -6.19 3.45 1.23
N GLY A 43 -7.14 4.29 1.63
CA GLY A 43 -8.45 4.44 0.96
C GLY A 43 -9.44 3.29 1.16
N SER A 44 -9.07 2.22 1.89
CA SER A 44 -9.97 1.12 2.25
C SER A 44 -10.46 1.23 3.70
N THR A 45 -11.67 0.75 3.96
CA THR A 45 -12.21 0.55 5.31
C THR A 45 -12.02 -0.88 5.82
N THR A 46 -11.63 -1.81 4.93
CA THR A 46 -11.55 -3.24 5.21
C THR A 46 -10.17 -3.66 5.67
N TRP A 47 -10.11 -4.42 6.77
CA TRP A 47 -8.91 -5.10 7.25
C TRP A 47 -8.70 -6.43 6.53
N LYS A 48 -7.45 -6.75 6.20
CA LYS A 48 -7.04 -8.00 5.57
C LYS A 48 -5.88 -8.60 6.35
N ARG A 49 -5.78 -9.92 6.45
CA ARG A 49 -4.60 -10.55 7.05
C ARG A 49 -3.34 -10.19 6.26
N LEU A 50 -2.26 -9.95 6.99
CA LEU A 50 -0.94 -9.77 6.41
C LEU A 50 -0.32 -11.10 6.00
N ALA A 51 0.42 -11.09 4.90
CA ALA A 51 1.22 -12.20 4.43
C ALA A 51 2.70 -11.77 4.25
N PRO A 52 3.67 -12.71 4.38
CA PRO A 52 5.04 -12.47 3.96
C PRO A 52 5.12 -12.02 2.50
N LEU A 53 6.10 -11.17 2.21
CA LEU A 53 6.36 -10.52 0.92
C LEU A 53 5.21 -9.63 0.40
N GLN A 54 4.22 -9.33 1.24
CA GLN A 54 3.18 -8.39 0.89
C GLN A 54 3.77 -6.97 0.77
N ALA A 55 3.60 -6.37 -0.41
CA ALA A 55 3.96 -4.98 -0.65
C ALA A 55 3.03 -4.03 0.13
N LEU A 56 3.61 -2.95 0.63
CA LEU A 56 2.94 -1.92 1.42
C LEU A 56 3.06 -0.57 0.73
N LYS A 57 1.99 0.19 0.79
CA LYS A 57 1.91 1.55 0.27
C LYS A 57 1.97 2.55 1.41
N GLU A 58 2.38 3.77 1.08
CA GLU A 58 2.31 4.87 2.04
C GLU A 58 0.84 5.11 2.44
N GLY A 59 0.62 5.25 3.75
CA GLY A 59 -0.72 5.39 4.33
C GLY A 59 -1.44 4.08 4.61
N ASP A 60 -0.91 2.92 4.21
CA ASP A 60 -1.43 1.64 4.70
C ASP A 60 -1.31 1.59 6.23
N VAL A 61 -2.30 1.02 6.90
CA VAL A 61 -2.31 0.91 8.37
C VAL A 61 -2.19 -0.55 8.75
N ILE A 62 -1.14 -0.90 9.47
CA ILE A 62 -0.92 -2.23 10.04
C ILE A 62 -1.45 -2.23 11.47
N ARG A 63 -2.12 -3.30 11.86
CA ARG A 63 -2.42 -3.58 13.27
C ARG A 63 -1.96 -4.97 13.66
N THR A 64 -1.48 -5.08 14.89
CA THR A 64 -1.16 -6.36 15.52
C THR A 64 -1.81 -6.41 16.90
N SER A 65 -2.21 -7.61 17.33
CA SER A 65 -2.81 -7.82 18.65
C SER A 65 -1.98 -8.79 19.49
N ARG A 66 -2.04 -8.66 20.82
CA ARG A 66 -1.43 -9.60 21.77
C ARG A 66 0.06 -9.84 21.44
N LYS A 67 0.47 -11.08 21.15
CA LYS A 67 1.86 -11.48 20.87
C LYS A 67 2.20 -11.53 19.37
N ALA A 68 1.32 -11.01 18.50
CA ALA A 68 1.62 -10.94 17.08
C ALA A 68 2.67 -9.87 16.77
N SER A 69 3.58 -10.17 15.84
CA SER A 69 4.53 -9.19 15.32
C SER A 69 4.71 -9.29 13.80
N VAL A 70 5.07 -8.16 13.20
CA VAL A 70 5.35 -8.02 11.76
C VAL A 70 6.66 -7.27 11.58
N VAL A 71 7.49 -7.71 10.65
CA VAL A 71 8.68 -6.95 10.24
C VAL A 71 8.45 -6.38 8.84
N VAL A 72 8.66 -5.07 8.71
CA VAL A 72 8.60 -4.33 7.45
C VAL A 72 9.99 -3.86 7.08
N MET A 73 10.42 -4.17 5.87
CA MET A 73 11.63 -3.60 5.27
C MET A 73 11.23 -2.48 4.31
N TYR A 74 11.83 -1.31 4.48
CA TYR A 74 11.50 -0.14 3.66
C TYR A 74 12.25 -0.13 2.34
N ALA A 75 11.55 0.20 1.26
CA ALA A 75 12.15 0.31 -0.06
C ALA A 75 13.13 1.49 -0.10
N ASN A 76 14.24 1.34 -0.83
CA ASN A 76 15.30 2.35 -0.97
C ASN A 76 15.93 2.80 0.36
N SER A 77 15.80 1.99 1.41
CA SER A 77 16.40 2.21 2.73
C SER A 77 17.00 0.90 3.26
N LYS A 78 17.93 1.02 4.20
CA LYS A 78 18.41 -0.12 5.02
C LYS A 78 17.59 -0.27 6.30
N GLU A 79 16.61 0.60 6.51
CA GLU A 79 15.79 0.62 7.71
C GLU A 79 14.67 -0.41 7.67
N SER A 80 14.31 -0.91 8.84
CA SER A 80 13.17 -1.80 9.05
C SER A 80 12.39 -1.38 10.28
N ALA A 81 11.11 -1.74 10.33
CA ALA A 81 10.25 -1.55 11.49
C ALA A 81 9.71 -2.90 11.97
N THR A 82 9.73 -3.11 13.29
CA THR A 82 9.01 -4.21 13.92
C THR A 82 7.73 -3.67 14.54
N ILE A 83 6.59 -4.14 14.05
CA ILE A 83 5.27 -3.72 14.51
C ILE A 83 4.74 -4.79 15.47
N THR A 84 4.61 -4.42 16.74
CA THR A 84 4.01 -5.23 17.81
C THR A 84 2.75 -4.55 18.34
N ALA A 85 2.00 -5.22 19.22
CA ALA A 85 0.79 -4.63 19.80
C ALA A 85 1.05 -3.29 20.52
N ALA A 86 2.26 -3.05 21.04
CA ALA A 86 2.63 -1.82 21.74
C ALA A 86 2.74 -0.59 20.80
N VAL A 87 3.01 -0.81 19.52
CA VAL A 87 3.12 0.25 18.49
C VAL A 87 1.99 0.19 17.46
N SER A 88 0.98 -0.64 17.73
CA SER A 88 -0.22 -0.79 16.89
C SER A 88 -1.29 0.24 17.29
N PRO A 89 -2.04 0.83 16.35
CA PRO A 89 -1.87 0.70 14.90
C PRO A 89 -0.68 1.51 14.37
N TYR A 90 -0.04 1.00 13.33
CA TYR A 90 1.12 1.62 12.68
C TYR A 90 0.78 2.06 11.26
N THR A 91 0.94 3.34 10.97
CA THR A 91 0.79 3.88 9.59
C THR A 91 2.12 3.82 8.87
N VAL A 92 2.15 3.12 7.74
CA VAL A 92 3.33 2.99 6.87
C VAL A 92 3.65 4.35 6.24
N LYS A 93 4.91 4.78 6.34
CA LYS A 93 5.42 6.03 5.77
C LYS A 93 6.51 5.75 4.75
N SER A 94 6.66 6.63 3.76
CA SER A 94 7.86 6.61 2.92
C SER A 94 9.07 7.10 3.71
N LEU A 95 10.18 6.36 3.63
CA LEU A 95 11.46 6.78 4.21
C LEU A 95 12.38 7.43 3.17
N ARG A 96 11.87 7.79 1.98
CA ARG A 96 12.66 8.57 1.02
C ARG A 96 13.14 9.85 1.70
N LYS A 97 14.46 10.01 1.84
CA LYS A 97 15.05 11.33 2.06
C LYS A 97 14.70 12.20 0.85
N LYS A 98 14.22 13.42 1.09
CA LYS A 98 13.86 14.43 0.08
C LYS A 98 15.07 14.97 -0.70
N ASN A 99 16.07 14.15 -1.01
CA ASN A 99 17.28 14.58 -1.73
C ASN A 99 17.50 13.72 -2.98
N GLY A 100 17.23 14.32 -4.15
CA GLY A 100 18.18 14.26 -5.27
C GLY A 100 17.96 13.26 -6.40
N GLN A 101 16.82 12.57 -6.52
CA GLN A 101 16.54 11.77 -7.74
C GLN A 101 15.65 12.50 -8.74
N ASP A 102 14.71 13.31 -8.26
CA ASP A 102 13.85 14.14 -9.12
C ASP A 102 14.67 15.31 -9.70
N GLY A 103 15.77 15.69 -9.03
CA GLY A 103 16.71 16.72 -9.48
C GLY A 103 17.63 16.26 -10.63
N LYS A 104 18.18 15.04 -10.59
CA LYS A 104 19.11 14.57 -11.63
C LYS A 104 18.47 14.39 -13.00
N ALA A 105 17.21 13.93 -13.04
CA ALA A 105 16.48 13.83 -14.30
C ALA A 105 16.21 15.22 -14.90
N GLN A 106 15.90 16.21 -14.05
CA GLN A 106 15.68 17.59 -14.48
C GLN A 106 16.99 18.30 -14.87
N GLU A 107 18.09 18.00 -14.19
CA GLU A 107 19.43 18.55 -14.45
C GLU A 107 19.98 18.05 -15.78
N LEU A 108 19.81 16.76 -16.10
CA LEU A 108 20.16 16.21 -17.41
C LEU A 108 19.30 16.77 -18.56
N LEU A 109 18.06 17.18 -18.29
CA LEU A 109 17.22 17.84 -19.30
C LEU A 109 17.61 19.31 -19.53
N ASN A 110 18.17 19.96 -18.51
CA ASN A 110 18.66 21.34 -18.60
C ASN A 110 20.10 21.44 -19.12
N GLU A 111 20.88 20.37 -19.12
CA GLU A 111 22.25 20.35 -19.66
C GLU A 111 22.29 20.17 -21.19
N VAL A 112 21.18 19.71 -21.80
CA VAL A 112 21.06 19.47 -23.25
C VAL A 112 20.19 20.54 -23.95
N ALA A 113 19.76 21.58 -23.22
CA ALA A 113 19.02 22.74 -23.73
C ALA A 113 19.93 23.97 -23.81
#